data_AF-A0A2V8U476-F1
#
_entry.id   AF-A0A2V8U476-F1
#
_cell.length_a   1.000
_cell.length_b   1.000
_cell.length_c   1.000
_cell.angle_alpha   90.00
_cell.angle_beta   90.00
_cell.angle_gamma   90.00
#
_symmetry.space_group_name_H-M   'P 1'
#
loop_
_entity.id
_entity.type
_entity.pdbx_description
1 polymer ?
#
loop_
_entity_poly.entity_id
_entity_poly.type
_entity_poly.pdbx_seq_one_letter_code
_entity_poly.pdbx_strand_id
1 'polypeptide(L)'
;EENIQSRIRGNLLMALSNKFGSLLLTTGNKSELAVGYCTLYGDMNGGLAVIADLPKMMVYRVARWRNQRKPDLPEAILTKAPSAELRPGQTDQDSLPCYDLLDQILELHIEQSQSAEAIIAQGFDEQTVRRVLRLVRGAEFKRKQAAPVLKVTSRAFGTGWRMPIVRGE
;
A
#
# COMPACT_ATOMS: atom_id res chain seq x y z
N GLU A 1 18.04 2.03 12.74
CA GLU A 1 16.77 2.78 12.54
C GLU A 1 16.34 2.71 11.09
N GLU A 2 15.23 2.02 10.80
CA GLU A 2 14.80 1.65 9.43
C GLU A 2 14.22 2.84 8.63
N ASN A 3 13.41 3.69 9.29
CA ASN A 3 12.72 4.81 8.64
C ASN A 3 13.68 5.87 8.09
N ILE A 4 14.85 6.06 8.72
CA ILE A 4 15.88 7.00 8.22
C ILE A 4 16.39 6.56 6.85
N GLN A 5 16.58 5.26 6.64
CA GLN A 5 17.02 4.73 5.34
C GLN A 5 16.00 5.03 4.24
N SER A 6 14.71 4.79 4.50
CA SER A 6 13.63 5.08 3.55
C SER A 6 13.57 6.57 3.18
N ARG A 7 13.70 7.47 4.16
CA ARG A 7 13.72 8.93 3.92
C ARG A 7 14.95 9.41 3.15
N ILE A 8 16.12 8.85 3.41
CA ILE A 8 17.34 9.16 2.63
C ILE A 8 17.13 8.78 1.15
N ARG A 9 16.56 7.60 0.86
CA ARG A 9 16.24 7.20 -0.52
C ARG A 9 15.27 8.18 -1.18
N GLY A 10 14.20 8.55 -0.47
CA GLY A 10 13.23 9.53 -0.96
C GLY A 10 13.87 10.88 -1.29
N ASN A 11 14.73 11.40 -0.41
CA ASN A 11 15.45 12.66 -0.64
C ASN A 11 16.40 12.60 -1.83
N LEU A 12 17.15 11.51 -1.99
CA LEU A 12 18.06 11.32 -3.12
C LEU A 12 17.29 11.30 -4.45
N LEU A 13 16.18 10.56 -4.52
CA LEU A 13 15.36 10.49 -5.73
C LEU A 13 14.72 11.84 -6.09
N MET A 14 14.25 12.59 -5.09
CA MET A 14 13.75 13.95 -5.30
C MET A 14 14.85 14.91 -5.77
N ALA A 15 16.08 14.79 -5.23
CA ALA A 15 17.22 15.60 -5.69
C ALA A 15 17.56 15.33 -7.17
N LEU A 16 17.52 14.05 -7.60
CA LEU A 16 17.70 13.67 -8.99
C LEU A 16 16.55 14.20 -9.88
N SER A 17 15.31 14.06 -9.43
CA SER A 17 14.12 14.61 -10.11
C SER A 17 14.26 16.12 -10.33
N ASN A 18 14.64 16.88 -9.30
CA ASN A 18 14.84 18.32 -9.39
C ASN A 18 15.99 18.70 -10.34
N LYS A 19 17.11 17.95 -10.30
CA LYS A 19 18.29 18.24 -11.13
C LYS A 19 18.04 17.99 -12.62
N PHE A 20 17.27 16.95 -12.95
CA PHE A 20 17.09 16.49 -14.33
C PHE A 20 15.69 16.73 -14.90
N GLY A 21 14.77 17.33 -14.14
CA GLY A 21 13.43 17.69 -14.59
C GLY A 21 12.48 16.50 -14.81
N SER A 22 12.78 15.32 -14.23
CA SER A 22 11.94 14.12 -14.36
C SER A 22 10.89 14.04 -13.25
N LEU A 23 9.71 13.48 -13.53
CA LEU A 23 8.69 13.22 -12.50
C LEU A 23 9.04 11.98 -11.68
N LEU A 24 9.14 12.11 -10.36
CA LEU A 24 9.32 10.95 -9.48
C LEU A 24 8.01 10.16 -9.34
N LEU A 25 8.05 8.87 -9.67
CA LEU A 25 6.93 7.95 -9.50
C LEU A 25 7.12 7.16 -8.19
N THR A 26 6.13 7.21 -7.29
CA THR A 26 6.11 6.35 -6.09
C THR A 26 5.42 5.02 -6.38
N THR A 27 5.86 3.98 -5.67
CA THR A 27 5.52 2.57 -5.93
C THR A 27 4.74 1.91 -4.79
N GLY A 28 4.21 2.69 -3.84
CA GLY A 28 3.31 2.15 -2.82
C GLY A 28 1.99 1.67 -3.45
N ASN A 29 1.53 0.47 -3.08
CA ASN A 29 0.26 -0.08 -3.56
C ASN A 29 -0.91 0.18 -2.60
N LYS A 30 -2.14 -0.13 -3.04
CA LYS A 30 -3.36 0.17 -2.28
C LYS A 30 -3.35 -0.49 -0.91
N SER A 31 -2.87 -1.73 -0.80
CA SER A 31 -2.85 -2.49 0.44
C SER A 31 -1.92 -1.86 1.47
N GLU A 32 -0.71 -1.45 1.04
CA GLU A 32 0.27 -0.74 1.88
C GLU A 32 -0.26 0.62 2.35
N LEU A 33 -0.83 1.41 1.45
CA LEU A 33 -1.43 2.71 1.77
C LEU A 33 -2.65 2.57 2.69
N ALA A 34 -3.43 1.50 2.54
CA ALA A 34 -4.61 1.25 3.34
C ALA A 34 -4.23 1.06 4.81
N VAL A 35 -3.24 0.24 5.11
CA VAL A 35 -2.82 -0.05 6.49
C VAL A 35 -1.68 0.85 6.99
N GLY A 36 -1.19 1.76 6.13
CA GLY A 36 -0.10 2.68 6.48
C GLY A 36 1.25 2.00 6.63
N TYR A 37 1.46 0.88 5.94
CA TYR A 37 2.73 0.18 5.86
C TYR A 37 3.67 0.87 4.88
N CYS A 38 4.02 2.10 5.23
CA CYS A 38 4.78 3.03 4.42
C CYS A 38 5.50 4.05 5.32
N THR A 39 6.60 4.61 4.84
CA THR A 39 7.34 5.66 5.53
C THR A 39 6.92 7.01 4.97
N LEU A 40 6.33 7.85 5.81
CA LEU A 40 6.02 9.22 5.44
C LEU A 40 7.32 9.95 5.07
N TYR A 41 7.31 10.54 3.87
CA TYR A 41 8.44 11.19 3.22
C TYR A 41 9.64 10.27 2.89
N GLY A 42 9.41 8.96 2.87
CA GLY A 42 10.36 7.96 2.38
C GLY A 42 9.85 7.35 1.07
N ASP A 43 9.44 6.09 1.12
CA ASP A 43 8.81 5.37 0.01
C ASP A 43 7.55 6.08 -0.55
N MET A 44 6.88 6.92 0.25
CA MET A 44 5.75 7.74 -0.21
C MET A 44 6.15 8.95 -1.08
N ASN A 45 7.44 9.29 -1.19
CA ASN A 45 7.88 10.44 -1.98
C ASN A 45 7.65 10.23 -3.48
N GLY A 46 6.98 11.18 -4.11
CA GLY A 46 6.78 11.21 -5.55
C GLY A 46 5.78 12.29 -5.96
N GLY A 47 5.74 12.57 -7.26
CA GLY A 47 4.72 13.43 -7.87
C GLY A 47 3.50 12.66 -8.38
N LEU A 48 3.60 11.32 -8.52
CA LEU A 48 2.49 10.46 -8.92
C LEU A 48 2.64 9.06 -8.34
N ALA A 49 1.56 8.52 -7.75
CA ALA A 49 1.48 7.17 -7.20
C ALA A 49 0.78 6.23 -8.18
N VAL A 50 1.56 5.62 -9.06
CA VAL A 50 1.05 4.92 -10.26
C VAL A 50 0.22 3.69 -9.92
N ILE A 51 0.62 2.95 -8.88
CA ILE A 51 -0.03 1.69 -8.48
C ILE A 51 -0.74 1.79 -7.12
N ALA A 52 -0.95 3.00 -6.61
CA ALA A 52 -1.52 3.23 -5.28
C ALA A 52 -3.01 2.87 -5.16
N ASP A 53 -3.69 2.58 -6.27
CA ASP A 53 -5.06 2.02 -6.25
C ASP A 53 -5.11 0.56 -6.74
N LEU A 54 -3.96 -0.12 -6.88
CA LEU A 54 -3.93 -1.57 -7.08
C LEU A 54 -3.71 -2.30 -5.74
N PRO A 55 -4.61 -3.21 -5.33
CA PRO A 55 -4.32 -4.15 -4.24
C PRO A 55 -3.07 -4.99 -4.55
N LYS A 56 -2.34 -5.44 -3.53
CA LYS A 56 -1.09 -6.20 -3.71
C LYS A 56 -1.30 -7.43 -4.59
N MET A 57 -2.37 -8.18 -4.38
CA MET A 57 -2.67 -9.36 -5.19
C MET A 57 -2.97 -8.99 -6.64
N MET A 58 -3.54 -7.81 -6.89
CA MET A 58 -3.72 -7.28 -8.25
C MET A 58 -2.38 -6.88 -8.89
N VAL A 59 -1.42 -6.34 -8.12
CA VAL A 59 -0.05 -6.06 -8.62
C VAL A 59 0.60 -7.33 -9.16
N TYR A 60 0.55 -8.44 -8.41
CA TYR A 60 1.07 -9.74 -8.88
C TYR A 60 0.35 -10.24 -10.15
N ARG A 61 -0.98 -10.10 -10.21
CA ARG A 61 -1.77 -10.47 -11.40
C ARG A 61 -1.36 -9.66 -12.64
N VAL A 62 -1.21 -8.35 -12.51
CA VAL A 62 -0.78 -7.46 -13.59
C VAL A 62 0.66 -7.79 -14.02
N ALA A 63 1.56 -8.05 -13.08
CA ALA A 63 2.94 -8.44 -13.37
C ALA A 63 3.01 -9.76 -14.17
N ARG A 64 2.27 -10.79 -13.76
CA ARG A 64 2.19 -12.07 -14.49
C ARG A 64 1.58 -11.90 -15.89
N TRP A 65 0.50 -11.14 -16.00
CA TRP A 65 -0.10 -10.80 -17.30
C TRP A 65 0.88 -10.06 -18.22
N ARG A 66 1.69 -9.14 -17.67
CA ARG A 66 2.71 -8.42 -18.42
C ARG A 66 3.80 -9.36 -18.93
N ASN A 67 4.24 -10.31 -18.11
CA ASN A 67 5.24 -11.31 -18.47
C ASN A 67 4.80 -12.29 -19.56
N GLN A 68 3.50 -12.65 -19.58
CA GLN A 68 2.94 -13.46 -20.66
C GLN A 68 3.03 -12.75 -22.03
N ARG A 69 2.97 -11.41 -22.04
CA ARG A 69 3.11 -10.60 -23.27
C ARG A 69 4.55 -10.29 -23.64
N LYS A 70 5.39 -9.96 -22.66
CA LYS A 70 6.84 -9.80 -22.81
C LYS A 70 7.50 -10.13 -21.46
N PRO A 71 8.41 -11.11 -21.40
CA PRO A 71 9.00 -11.59 -20.15
C PRO A 71 10.08 -10.63 -19.63
N ASP A 72 9.69 -9.41 -19.27
CA ASP A 72 10.59 -8.36 -18.80
C ASP A 72 10.82 -8.39 -17.27
N LEU A 73 9.93 -9.05 -16.50
CA LEU A 73 10.04 -9.14 -15.05
C LEU A 73 10.67 -10.48 -14.63
N PRO A 74 11.77 -10.49 -13.86
CA PRO A 74 12.38 -11.74 -13.39
C PRO A 74 11.44 -12.59 -12.53
N GLU A 75 11.40 -13.90 -12.74
CA GLU A 75 10.53 -14.78 -11.92
C GLU A 75 10.83 -14.68 -10.42
N ALA A 76 12.10 -14.47 -10.06
CA ALA A 76 12.53 -14.30 -8.67
C ALA A 76 11.84 -13.13 -7.96
N ILE A 77 11.43 -12.06 -8.66
CA ILE A 77 10.70 -10.94 -8.02
C ILE A 77 9.23 -11.27 -7.78
N LEU A 78 8.68 -12.29 -8.46
CA LEU A 78 7.29 -12.74 -8.31
C LEU A 78 7.13 -13.82 -7.26
N THR A 79 8.20 -14.54 -6.94
CA THR A 79 8.21 -15.66 -5.98
C THR A 79 8.83 -15.33 -4.64
N LYS A 80 9.71 -14.31 -4.57
CA LYS A 80 10.26 -13.87 -3.28
C LYS A 80 9.19 -13.30 -2.36
N ALA A 81 9.39 -13.48 -1.05
CA ALA A 81 8.54 -12.87 -0.03
C ALA A 81 8.59 -11.33 -0.14
N PRO A 82 7.46 -10.63 0.02
CA PRO A 82 7.43 -9.18 -0.03
C PRO A 82 8.11 -8.59 1.22
N SER A 83 8.94 -7.58 1.00
CA SER A 83 9.80 -6.97 2.02
C SER A 83 10.22 -5.55 1.63
N ALA A 84 10.41 -4.69 2.63
CA ALA A 84 11.06 -3.38 2.48
C ALA A 84 12.60 -3.45 2.49
N GLU A 85 13.19 -4.60 2.84
CA GLU A 85 14.64 -4.86 2.83
C GLU A 85 15.47 -3.81 3.63
N LEU A 86 14.92 -3.30 4.73
CA LEU A 86 15.55 -2.29 5.61
C LEU A 86 16.39 -2.90 6.74
N ARG A 87 16.15 -4.17 7.04
CA ARG A 87 16.94 -4.99 7.98
C ARG A 87 17.06 -6.44 7.50
N PRO A 88 18.06 -7.20 7.94
CA PRO A 88 18.24 -8.60 7.55
C PRO A 88 17.01 -9.46 7.89
N GLY A 89 16.58 -10.30 6.93
CA GLY A 89 15.47 -11.24 7.12
C GLY A 89 14.08 -10.61 7.25
N GLN A 90 13.93 -9.31 6.97
CA GLN A 90 12.63 -8.62 7.06
C GLN A 90 11.61 -9.22 6.09
N THR A 91 10.38 -9.38 6.56
CA THR A 91 9.21 -9.64 5.72
C THR A 91 8.05 -8.74 6.10
N ASP A 92 7.16 -8.44 5.15
CA ASP A 92 5.96 -7.66 5.44
C ASP A 92 5.03 -8.41 6.43
N GLN A 93 5.10 -9.75 6.42
CA GLN A 93 4.35 -10.63 7.32
C GLN A 93 4.78 -10.53 8.79
N ASP A 94 5.94 -9.91 9.07
CA ASP A 94 6.35 -9.59 10.44
C ASP A 94 5.33 -8.66 11.13
N SER A 95 4.59 -7.87 10.35
CA SER A 95 3.69 -6.81 10.83
C SER A 95 2.30 -6.82 10.24
N LEU A 96 2.04 -7.61 9.20
CA LEU A 96 0.76 -7.68 8.49
C LEU A 96 0.29 -9.14 8.34
N PRO A 97 -1.02 -9.39 8.20
CA PRO A 97 -1.51 -10.65 7.65
C PRO A 97 -0.96 -10.90 6.24
N CYS A 98 -1.08 -12.13 5.74
CA CYS A 98 -0.78 -12.40 4.33
C CYS A 98 -1.64 -11.52 3.41
N TYR A 99 -1.10 -11.12 2.26
CA TYR A 99 -1.77 -10.18 1.37
C TYR A 99 -3.09 -10.71 0.82
N ASP A 100 -3.22 -12.02 0.61
CA ASP A 100 -4.50 -12.63 0.21
C ASP A 100 -5.62 -12.32 1.21
N LEU A 101 -5.35 -12.47 2.51
CA LEU A 101 -6.32 -12.20 3.58
C LEU A 101 -6.51 -10.70 3.79
N LEU A 102 -5.41 -9.93 3.77
CA LEU A 102 -5.45 -8.49 3.93
C LEU A 102 -6.29 -7.83 2.83
N ASP A 103 -6.04 -8.18 1.57
CA ASP A 103 -6.74 -7.57 0.42
C ASP A 103 -8.23 -7.88 0.45
N GLN A 104 -8.64 -9.09 0.85
CA GLN A 104 -10.06 -9.43 1.03
C GLN A 104 -10.74 -8.56 2.09
N ILE A 105 -10.13 -8.40 3.26
CA ILE A 105 -10.68 -7.55 4.34
C ILE A 105 -10.76 -6.09 3.88
N LEU A 106 -9.71 -5.60 3.20
CA LEU A 106 -9.66 -4.25 2.67
C LEU A 106 -10.72 -4.01 1.59
N GLU A 107 -10.96 -4.97 0.70
CA GLU A 107 -12.01 -4.87 -0.31
C GLU A 107 -13.40 -4.74 0.34
N LEU A 108 -13.73 -5.64 1.27
CA LEU A 108 -15.02 -5.60 1.99
C LEU A 108 -15.21 -4.28 2.74
N HIS A 109 -14.17 -3.81 3.44
CA HIS A 109 -14.26 -2.60 4.24
C HIS A 109 -14.25 -1.32 3.40
N ILE A 110 -13.31 -1.19 2.47
CA ILE A 110 -13.07 0.04 1.71
C ILE A 110 -14.00 0.11 0.52
N GLU A 111 -14.07 -0.93 -0.32
CA GLU A 111 -14.83 -0.87 -1.57
C GLU A 111 -16.31 -1.12 -1.33
N GLN A 112 -16.64 -2.08 -0.47
CA GLN A 112 -18.02 -2.49 -0.19
C GLN A 112 -18.65 -1.82 1.04
N SER A 113 -17.92 -0.94 1.74
CA SER A 113 -18.39 -0.21 2.94
C SER A 113 -18.87 -1.10 4.10
N GLN A 114 -18.38 -2.33 4.23
CA GLN A 114 -18.83 -3.21 5.29
C GLN A 114 -18.23 -2.85 6.66
N SER A 115 -19.02 -3.04 7.72
CA SER A 115 -18.55 -2.88 9.11
C SER A 115 -17.68 -4.06 9.53
N ALA A 116 -16.96 -3.92 10.66
CA ALA A 116 -16.17 -5.02 11.21
C ALA A 116 -17.04 -6.24 11.48
N GLU A 117 -18.23 -6.04 12.05
CA GLU A 117 -19.18 -7.08 12.43
C GLU A 117 -19.70 -7.84 11.20
N ALA A 118 -19.98 -7.13 10.09
CA ALA A 118 -20.42 -7.75 8.85
C ALA A 118 -19.32 -8.60 8.20
N ILE A 119 -18.06 -8.15 8.29
CA ILE A 119 -16.90 -8.91 7.79
C ILE A 119 -16.68 -10.16 8.65
N ILE A 120 -16.75 -10.03 9.99
CA ILE A 120 -16.62 -11.16 10.92
C ILE A 120 -17.71 -12.20 10.70
N ALA A 121 -18.96 -11.76 10.47
CA ALA A 121 -20.09 -12.65 10.18
C ALA A 121 -19.91 -13.49 8.90
N GLN A 122 -19.02 -13.09 7.99
CA GLN A 122 -18.65 -13.87 6.81
C GLN A 122 -17.58 -14.95 7.08
N GLY A 123 -17.12 -15.09 8.33
CA GLY A 123 -16.18 -16.12 8.75
C GLY A 123 -14.72 -15.65 8.82
N PHE A 124 -14.46 -14.34 8.69
CA PHE A 124 -13.13 -13.79 8.94
C PHE A 124 -12.84 -13.72 10.44
N ASP A 125 -11.60 -14.03 10.83
CA ASP A 125 -11.14 -13.96 12.23
C ASP A 125 -11.30 -12.55 12.82
N GLU A 126 -11.98 -12.45 13.96
CA GLU A 126 -12.30 -11.18 14.62
C GLU A 126 -11.06 -10.37 14.97
N GLN A 127 -10.04 -11.01 15.54
CA GLN A 127 -8.83 -10.33 15.96
C GLN A 127 -8.12 -9.70 14.76
N THR A 128 -8.05 -10.43 13.65
CA THR A 128 -7.45 -9.98 12.40
C THR A 128 -8.22 -8.83 11.79
N VAL A 129 -9.55 -8.94 11.66
CA VAL A 129 -10.41 -7.87 11.09
C VAL A 129 -10.25 -6.59 11.91
N ARG A 130 -10.42 -6.66 13.24
CA ARG A 130 -10.30 -5.48 14.11
C ARG A 130 -8.91 -4.86 14.06
N ARG A 131 -7.84 -5.67 13.95
CA ARG A 131 -6.46 -5.18 13.78
C ARG A 131 -6.29 -4.44 12.46
N VAL A 132 -6.74 -5.01 11.34
CA VAL A 132 -6.63 -4.40 10.01
C VAL A 132 -7.38 -3.06 9.98
N LEU A 133 -8.63 -3.01 10.47
CA LEU A 133 -9.41 -1.78 10.52
C LEU A 133 -8.80 -0.71 11.45
N ARG A 134 -8.12 -1.13 12.54
CA ARG A 134 -7.35 -0.20 13.38
C ARG A 134 -6.17 0.40 12.61
N LEU A 135 -5.42 -0.41 11.86
CA LEU A 135 -4.33 0.07 11.00
C LEU A 135 -4.87 1.04 9.93
N VAL A 136 -6.00 0.70 9.31
CA VAL A 136 -6.66 1.57 8.33
C VAL A 136 -6.98 2.93 8.93
N ARG A 137 -7.57 2.97 10.12
CA ARG A 137 -7.84 4.24 10.82
C ARG A 137 -6.57 5.02 11.12
N GLY A 138 -5.54 4.37 11.67
CA GLY A 138 -4.28 5.01 12.03
C GLY A 138 -3.48 5.56 10.85
N ALA A 139 -3.71 5.05 9.64
CA ALA A 139 -2.99 5.43 8.44
C ALA A 139 -3.54 6.67 7.72
N GLU A 140 -4.66 7.26 8.18
CA GLU A 140 -5.33 8.37 7.50
C GLU A 140 -4.42 9.59 7.29
N PHE A 141 -3.63 9.95 8.31
CA PHE A 141 -2.71 11.10 8.21
C PHE A 141 -1.63 10.91 7.15
N LYS A 142 -1.18 9.67 6.91
CA LYS A 142 -0.22 9.35 5.85
C LYS A 142 -0.88 9.49 4.49
N ARG A 143 -2.08 8.91 4.32
CA ARG A 143 -2.82 8.96 3.05
C ARG A 143 -3.15 10.38 2.59
N LYS A 144 -3.45 11.29 3.51
CA LYS A 144 -3.70 12.71 3.17
C LYS A 144 -2.48 13.43 2.59
N GLN A 145 -1.29 12.86 2.75
CA GLN A 145 -0.02 13.42 2.30
C GLN A 145 0.61 12.58 1.18
N ALA A 146 -0.11 11.55 0.70
CA ALA A 146 0.35 10.74 -0.42
C ALA A 146 0.31 11.56 -1.72
N ALA A 147 1.19 11.21 -2.66
CA ALA A 147 1.13 11.73 -4.02
C ALA A 147 -0.24 11.41 -4.68
N PRO A 148 -0.65 12.18 -5.70
CA PRO A 148 -1.86 11.89 -6.47
C PRO A 148 -1.93 10.45 -6.95
N VAL A 149 -3.10 9.83 -6.84
CA VAL A 149 -3.34 8.40 -7.13
C VAL A 149 -4.11 8.25 -8.44
N LEU A 150 -3.72 7.29 -9.28
CA LEU A 150 -4.50 6.86 -10.43
C LEU A 150 -5.61 5.89 -9.98
N LYS A 151 -6.87 6.30 -10.13
CA LYS A 151 -8.03 5.48 -9.74
C LYS A 151 -8.29 4.38 -10.77
N VAL A 152 -8.32 3.13 -10.33
CA VAL A 152 -8.65 1.95 -11.14
C VAL A 152 -9.71 1.05 -10.50
N THR A 153 -10.04 1.27 -9.22
CA THR A 153 -11.07 0.56 -8.46
C THR A 153 -12.29 1.44 -8.21
N SER A 154 -13.32 0.87 -7.58
CA SER A 154 -14.54 1.59 -7.20
C SER A 154 -14.24 2.76 -6.25
N ARG A 155 -13.31 2.56 -5.31
CA ARG A 155 -12.98 3.52 -4.24
C ARG A 155 -11.47 3.65 -4.01
N ALA A 156 -10.88 4.69 -4.62
CA ALA A 156 -9.49 5.07 -4.42
C ALA A 156 -9.30 6.03 -3.24
N PHE A 157 -8.11 5.99 -2.63
CA PHE A 157 -7.72 6.96 -1.62
C PHE A 157 -7.59 8.37 -2.20
N GLY A 158 -8.10 9.37 -1.48
CA GLY A 158 -8.26 10.74 -1.99
C GLY A 158 -9.71 11.05 -2.33
N THR A 159 -10.07 11.06 -3.62
CA THR A 159 -11.43 11.45 -4.04
C THR A 159 -12.51 10.47 -3.60
N GLY A 160 -12.22 9.17 -3.57
CA GLY A 160 -13.17 8.12 -3.20
C GLY A 160 -13.22 7.80 -1.70
N TRP A 161 -12.21 8.18 -0.94
CA TRP A 161 -12.12 7.92 0.51
C TRP A 161 -11.82 9.22 1.24
N ARG A 162 -12.85 9.78 1.88
CA ARG A 162 -12.76 11.03 2.63
C ARG A 162 -13.08 10.78 4.07
N MET A 163 -12.05 10.87 4.88
CA MET A 163 -12.12 10.53 6.28
C MET A 163 -11.37 11.59 7.11
N PRO A 164 -11.84 11.90 8.32
CA PRO A 164 -11.10 12.77 9.24
C PRO A 164 -9.87 12.03 9.81
N ILE A 165 -8.79 12.79 10.02
CA ILE A 165 -7.56 12.29 10.65
C ILE A 165 -7.83 12.02 12.14
N VAL A 166 -8.43 12.99 12.83
CA VAL A 166 -8.82 12.87 14.24
C VAL A 166 -10.27 12.39 14.28
N ARG A 167 -10.54 11.34 15.06
CA ARG A 167 -11.88 10.78 15.28
C ARG A 167 -12.08 10.55 16.77
N GLY A 168 -13.28 10.84 17.27
CA GLY A 168 -13.73 10.32 18.55
C GLY A 168 -13.89 8.80 18.46
N GLU A 169 -13.74 8.13 19.61
CA GLU A 169 -13.99 6.69 19.73
C GLU A 169 -15.45 6.33 19.40
#